data_AF-A0A060CFJ2-F1
#
_entry.id   AF-A0A060CFJ2-F1
#
_cell.length_a   1.000
_cell.length_b   1.000
_cell.length_c   1.000
_cell.angle_alpha   90.00
_cell.angle_beta   90.00
_cell.angle_gamma   90.00
#
_symmetry.space_group_name_H-M   'P 1'
#
loop_
_entity.id
_entity.type
_entity.pdbx_description
1 polymer ?
#
loop_
_entity_poly.entity_id
_entity_poly.type
_entity_poly.pdbx_seq_one_letter_code
_entity_poly.pdbx_strand_id
1 'polypeptide(L)' 'WDYFKFDHVKQARRQVGSTFKPFVYVTAINQMNYTPCNTVSNAPFTIGTGNREMQMVIRRSQDLRTALAF' A
#
# COMPACT_ATOMS: atom_id res chain seq x y z
N TRP A 1 39.25 -16.10 4.54
CA TRP A 1 37.93 -16.47 4.04
C TRP A 1 36.88 -16.03 5.04
N ASP A 2 36.45 -14.76 5.06
CA ASP A 2 35.43 -14.35 6.04
C ASP A 2 34.70 -13.03 5.68
N TYR A 3 34.23 -12.89 4.43
CA TYR A 3 33.88 -11.58 3.85
C TYR A 3 32.41 -11.40 3.44
N PHE A 4 31.44 -11.92 4.18
CA PHE A 4 30.03 -11.49 4.01
C PHE A 4 29.26 -11.62 5.34
N LYS A 5 29.39 -10.63 6.22
CA LYS A 5 28.73 -10.64 7.56
C LYS A 5 27.56 -9.65 7.67
N PHE A 6 26.75 -9.52 6.62
CA PHE A 6 25.49 -8.77 6.67
C PHE A 6 24.32 -9.62 6.15
N ASP A 7 23.33 -9.85 7.00
CA ASP A 7 22.13 -10.64 6.68
C ASP A 7 21.03 -9.72 6.14
N HIS A 8 20.82 -9.73 4.83
CA HIS A 8 19.77 -8.94 4.16
C HIS A 8 18.34 -9.34 4.52
N VAL A 9 18.12 -10.51 5.11
CA VAL A 9 16.80 -10.97 5.52
C VAL A 9 16.45 -10.42 6.90
N LYS A 10 17.40 -10.50 7.85
CA LYS A 10 17.15 -10.12 9.25
C LYS A 10 17.58 -8.69 9.61
N GLN A 11 18.60 -8.14 8.94
CA GLN A 11 19.25 -6.89 9.35
C GLN A 11 18.93 -5.71 8.42
N ALA A 12 18.64 -5.97 7.14
CA ALA A 12 18.35 -4.90 6.19
C ALA A 12 16.91 -4.40 6.33
N ARG A 13 16.75 -3.11 6.67
CA ARG A 13 15.46 -2.41 6.66
C ARG A 13 15.26 -1.72 5.32
N ARG A 14 14.13 -1.96 4.66
CA ARG A 14 13.76 -1.36 3.37
C ARG A 14 12.30 -0.89 3.41
N GLN A 15 11.96 0.07 2.54
CA GLN A 15 10.55 0.39 2.31
C GLN A 15 9.87 -0.81 1.64
N VAL A 16 8.78 -1.27 2.24
CA VAL A 16 7.97 -2.41 1.78
C VAL A 16 7.20 -2.10 0.48
N GLY A 17 6.88 -0.83 0.24
CA GLY A 17 6.12 -0.39 -0.92
C GLY A 17 4.71 -0.99 -0.93
N SER A 18 4.25 -1.40 -2.12
CA SER A 18 2.89 -1.94 -2.31
C SER A 18 2.61 -3.20 -1.49
N THR A 19 3.62 -3.94 -1.04
CA THR A 19 3.43 -5.17 -0.24
C THR A 19 2.76 -4.91 1.12
N PHE A 20 2.69 -3.65 1.58
CA PHE A 20 1.96 -3.28 2.80
C PHE A 20 0.46 -3.08 2.59
N LYS A 21 0.01 -2.89 1.35
CA LYS A 21 -1.39 -2.58 1.02
C LYS A 21 -2.40 -3.60 1.57
N PRO A 22 -2.13 -4.93 1.58
CA PRO A 22 -3.09 -5.89 2.13
C PRO A 22 -3.47 -5.58 3.58
N PHE A 23 -2.54 -5.11 4.41
CA PHE A 23 -2.85 -4.74 5.80
C PHE A 23 -3.79 -3.54 5.88
N VAL A 24 -3.59 -2.53 5.03
CA VAL A 24 -4.47 -1.34 4.95
C VAL A 24 -5.86 -1.71 4.43
N TYR A 25 -5.97 -2.63 3.48
CA TYR A 25 -7.26 -3.07 2.97
C TYR A 25 -8.02 -3.94 3.99
N VAL A 26 -7.32 -4.82 4.72
CA VAL A 26 -7.93 -5.62 5.78
C VAL A 26 -8.46 -4.74 6.92
N THR A 27 -7.76 -3.68 7.31
CA THR A 27 -8.28 -2.75 8.33
C THR A 27 -9.54 -2.04 7.84
N ALA A 28 -9.62 -1.69 6.55
CA ALA A 28 -10.81 -1.08 5.96
C ALA A 28 -12.02 -2.04 5.99
N ILE A 29 -11.81 -3.34 5.76
CA ILE A 29 -12.88 -4.36 5.89
C ILE A 29 -13.31 -4.49 7.35
N ASN A 30 -12.36 -4.64 8.27
CA ASN A 30 -12.64 -4.95 9.68
C ASN A 30 -13.22 -3.76 10.45
N GLN A 31 -12.74 -2.55 10.18
CA GLN A 31 -13.09 -1.36 10.96
C GLN A 31 -14.14 -0.48 10.29
N MET A 32 -14.20 -0.46 8.95
CA MET A 32 -15.13 0.38 8.19
C MET A 32 -16.28 -0.43 7.55
N ASN A 33 -16.40 -1.72 7.88
CA ASN A 33 -17.43 -2.64 7.37
C ASN A 33 -17.50 -2.70 5.83
N TYR A 34 -16.36 -2.51 5.14
CA TYR A 34 -16.32 -2.67 3.70
C TYR A 34 -16.39 -4.13 3.28
N THR A 35 -17.11 -4.40 2.20
CA THR A 35 -17.13 -5.74 1.59
C THR A 35 -16.12 -5.83 0.45
N PRO A 36 -15.65 -7.03 0.07
CA PRO A 36 -14.69 -7.22 -1.03
C PRO A 36 -15.16 -6.66 -2.39
N CYS A 37 -16.47 -6.51 -2.56
CA CYS A 37 -17.10 -5.98 -3.76
C CYS A 37 -17.31 -4.46 -3.72
N ASN A 38 -16.95 -3.79 -2.62
CA ASN A 38 -17.05 -2.34 -2.55
C ASN A 38 -16.02 -1.70 -3.49
N THR A 39 -16.50 -0.83 -4.36
CA THR A 39 -15.68 -0.05 -5.28
C THR A 39 -15.04 1.13 -4.54
N VAL A 40 -13.72 1.25 -4.58
CA VAL A 40 -13.01 2.41 -4.03
C VAL A 40 -12.72 3.40 -5.15
N SER A 41 -13.06 4.67 -4.90
CA SER A 41 -12.76 5.75 -5.84
C SER A 41 -11.26 5.90 -5.98
N ASN A 42 -10.84 5.98 -7.22
CA ASN A 42 -9.45 6.08 -7.58
C ASN A 42 -9.17 7.44 -8.24
N ALA A 43 -9.96 8.44 -7.85
CA ALA A 43 -9.79 9.80 -8.25
C ALA A 43 -8.44 10.35 -7.76
N PRO A 44 -7.85 11.31 -8.47
CA PRO A 44 -6.67 12.02 -8.00
C PRO A 44 -6.93 12.59 -6.61
N PHE A 45 -6.06 12.28 -5.67
CA PHE A 45 -6.10 12.85 -4.34
C PHE A 45 -4.76 13.54 -4.06
N THR A 46 -4.85 14.77 -3.55
CA THR A 46 -3.69 15.55 -3.12
C THR A 46 -3.59 15.44 -1.61
N ILE A 47 -2.52 14.82 -1.12
CA ILE A 47 -2.22 14.80 0.31
C ILE A 47 -1.37 16.04 0.60
N GLY A 48 -1.96 17.04 1.26
CA GLY A 48 -1.22 18.23 1.70
C GLY A 48 -0.28 17.90 2.85
N THR A 49 1.03 17.80 2.59
CA THR A 49 2.04 17.59 3.64
C THR A 49 3.22 18.53 3.38
N GLY A 50 3.08 19.80 3.75
CA GLY A 50 4.08 20.84 3.44
C GLY A 50 4.30 21.03 1.93
N ASN A 51 5.44 21.64 1.54
CA ASN A 51 5.77 22.09 0.17
C ASN A 51 5.90 20.98 -0.91
N ARG A 52 5.33 19.79 -0.71
CA ARG A 52 5.35 18.69 -1.68
C ARG A 52 3.94 18.16 -1.88
N GLU A 53 3.30 18.57 -2.96
CA GLU A 53 2.09 17.93 -3.44
C GLU A 53 2.45 16.63 -4.15
N MET A 54 2.13 15.49 -3.54
CA MET A 54 2.19 14.19 -4.21
C MET A 54 0.80 13.88 -4.76
N GLN A 55 0.68 13.91 -6.09
CA GLN A 55 -0.50 13.42 -6.80
C GLN A 55 -0.39 11.92 -6.99
N MET A 56 -1.24 11.16 -6.30
CA MET A 56 -1.38 9.74 -6.54
C MET A 56 -2.34 9.52 -7.70
N VAL A 57 -1.82 9.18 -8.89
CA VAL A 57 -2.62 8.81 -10.06
C VAL A 57 -2.60 7.29 -10.22
N ILE A 58 -3.72 6.65 -9.95
CA ILE A 58 -3.96 5.26 -10.35
C ILE A 58 -5.00 5.33 -11.49
N ARG A 59 -4.98 4.41 -12.46
CA ARG A 59 -5.67 4.61 -13.75
C ARG A 59 -7.16 4.19 -13.81
N ARG A 60 -7.70 3.47 -12.83
CA ARG A 60 -9.09 2.94 -12.82
C ARG A 60 -9.59 2.78 -11.39
N SER A 61 -10.88 3.04 -11.13
CA SER A 61 -11.55 2.56 -9.91
C SER A 61 -11.41 1.05 -9.82
N GLN A 62 -11.10 0.55 -8.62
CA GLN A 62 -10.87 -0.88 -8.39
C GLN A 62 -11.74 -1.34 -7.22
N ASP A 63 -12.24 -2.56 -7.34
CA ASP A 63 -12.87 -3.27 -6.23
C ASP A 63 -11.81 -3.63 -5.19
N LEU A 64 -12.24 -3.70 -3.94
CA LEU A 64 -11.37 -4.07 -2.83
C LEU A 64 -10.72 -5.46 -3.03
N ARG A 65 -11.43 -6.39 -3.69
CA ARG A 65 -10.90 -7.70 -4.09
C ARG A 65 -9.71 -7.60 -5.05
N THR A 66 -9.81 -6.73 -6.06
CA THR A 66 -8.73 -6.52 -7.04
C THR A 66 -7.56 -5.81 -6.38
N ALA A 67 -7.84 -4.90 -5.46
CA ALA A 67 -6.83 -4.17 -4.72
C ALA A 67 -6.04 -5.07 -3.73
N LEU A 68 -6.65 -6.14 -3.23
CA LEU A 68 -6.01 -7.18 -2.42
C LEU A 68 -5.15 -8.17 -3.23
N ALA A 69 -5.31 -8.21 -4.55
CA ALA A 69 -4.62 -9.17 -5.42
C ALA A 69 -3.21 -8.72 -5.86
N PHE A 70 -2.77 -7.51 -5.47
CA PHE A 70 -1.50 -6.90 -5.87
C PHE A 70 -0.61 -6.51 -4.68
#